data_AF-A0A527HTX1-F1
#
_entry.id   AF-A0A527HTX1-F1
#
_cell.length_a   1.000
_cell.length_b   1.000
_cell.length_c   1.000
_cell.angle_alpha   90.00
_cell.angle_beta   90.00
_cell.angle_gamma   90.00
#
_symmetry.space_group_name_H-M   'P 1'
#
loop_
_entity.id
_entity.type
_entity.pdbx_description
1 polymer ?
#
loop_
_entity_poly.entity_id
_entity_poly.type
_entity_poly.pdbx_seq_one_letter_code
_entity_poly.pdbx_strand_id
1 'polypeptide(L)'
;LRIFVLEREDEIIAISINFEQHGTMMAFVTTYDPAFERASPGMVLMMDYIQWSFDRGLTTIDFLCGGEDFKRRFATHSVILSSVVGGRNLRGRLAALADRARHAAQSWRPEKSAQQ
;
A
#
# COMPACT_ATOMS: atom_id res chain seq x y z
N LEU A 1 -12.09 10.53 -3.62
CA LEU A 1 -11.53 10.44 -2.25
C LEU A 1 -12.62 9.94 -1.34
N ARG A 2 -12.34 8.95 -0.51
CA ARG A 2 -13.23 8.40 0.52
C ARG A 2 -12.48 8.32 1.83
N ILE A 3 -13.17 8.68 2.91
CA ILE A 3 -12.64 8.60 4.27
C ILE A 3 -13.62 7.74 5.05
N PHE A 4 -13.10 6.68 5.64
CA PHE A 4 -13.84 5.81 6.56
C PHE A 4 -13.27 6.02 7.95
N VAL A 5 -14.16 6.10 8.93
CA VAL A 5 -13.82 6.36 10.33
C VAL A 5 -14.54 5.31 11.16
N LEU A 6 -13.81 4.70 12.09
CA LEU A 6 -14.37 3.84 13.13
C LEU A 6 -14.32 4.60 14.45
N GLU A 7 -15.47 4.74 15.08
CA GLU A 7 -15.64 5.47 16.34
C GLU A 7 -16.10 4.53 17.46
N ARG A 8 -15.65 4.82 18.67
CA ARG A 8 -16.13 4.21 19.91
C ARG A 8 -16.45 5.32 20.89
N GLU A 9 -17.73 5.46 21.27
CA GLU A 9 -18.14 6.46 22.29
C GLU A 9 -17.58 7.87 21.96
N ASP A 10 -17.72 8.30 20.70
CA ASP A 10 -17.22 9.56 20.13
C ASP A 10 -15.68 9.69 20.00
N GLU A 11 -14.92 8.64 20.32
CA GLU A 11 -13.48 8.55 20.10
C GLU A 11 -13.17 7.88 18.75
N ILE A 12 -12.37 8.53 17.91
CA ILE A 12 -11.92 7.93 16.65
C ILE A 12 -10.81 6.92 16.93
N ILE A 13 -11.10 5.63 16.71
CA ILE A 13 -10.17 4.54 16.99
C ILE A 13 -9.50 3.99 15.72
N ALA A 14 -10.05 4.25 14.53
CA ALA A 14 -9.38 4.00 13.26
C ALA A 14 -9.86 4.92 12.13
N ILE A 15 -8.96 5.21 11.19
CA ILE A 15 -9.24 5.99 9.99
C ILE A 15 -8.63 5.28 8.79
N SER A 16 -9.34 5.28 7.67
CA SER A 16 -8.82 4.87 6.37
C SER A 16 -9.12 5.92 5.31
N ILE A 17 -8.07 6.39 4.62
CA ILE A 17 -8.16 7.29 3.48
C ILE A 17 -7.95 6.48 2.21
N ASN A 18 -8.90 6.59 1.29
CA ASN A 18 -8.98 5.77 0.09
C ASN A 18 -9.24 6.60 -1.15
N PHE A 19 -8.70 6.16 -2.29
CA PHE A 19 -9.06 6.72 -3.59
C PHE A 19 -10.09 5.82 -4.27
N GLU A 20 -11.15 6.41 -4.80
CA GLU A 20 -12.12 5.70 -5.63
C GLU A 20 -11.93 6.18 -7.07
N GLN A 21 -11.63 5.26 -7.97
CA GLN A 21 -11.46 5.57 -9.39
C GLN A 21 -11.79 4.35 -10.26
N HIS A 22 -12.53 4.55 -11.35
CA HIS A 22 -12.85 3.52 -12.34
C HIS A 22 -13.37 2.19 -11.71
N GLY A 23 -14.25 2.29 -10.72
CA GLY A 23 -14.81 1.10 -10.04
C GLY A 23 -13.85 0.38 -9.10
N THR A 24 -12.70 0.99 -8.77
CA THR A 24 -11.70 0.45 -7.86
C THR A 24 -11.57 1.33 -6.62
N MET A 25 -11.60 0.71 -5.43
CA MET A 25 -11.23 1.34 -4.16
C MET A 25 -9.75 1.05 -3.87
N MET A 26 -8.93 2.09 -3.75
CA MET A 26 -7.49 2.00 -3.45
C MET A 26 -7.21 2.39 -2.00
N ALA A 27 -6.69 1.44 -1.22
CA ALA A 27 -6.38 1.61 0.20
C ALA A 27 -5.06 2.38 0.39
N PHE A 28 -5.14 3.71 0.45
CA PHE A 28 -3.97 4.58 0.48
C PHE A 28 -3.28 4.61 1.84
N VAL A 29 -4.01 4.95 2.90
CA VAL A 29 -3.48 4.90 4.26
C VAL A 29 -4.57 4.51 5.23
N THR A 30 -4.25 3.55 6.09
CA THR A 30 -5.09 3.12 7.21
C THR A 30 -4.26 3.20 8.47
N THR A 31 -4.82 3.82 9.50
CA THR A 31 -4.20 3.94 10.81
C THR A 31 -5.25 3.73 11.90
N TYR A 32 -4.78 3.43 13.10
CA TYR A 32 -5.63 3.17 14.25
C TYR A 32 -4.92 3.56 15.54
N ASP A 33 -5.69 3.75 16.59
CA ASP A 33 -5.16 3.98 17.93
C ASP A 33 -4.60 2.66 18.52
N PRO A 34 -3.29 2.60 18.85
CA PRO A 34 -2.68 1.42 19.46
C PRO A 34 -3.34 0.95 20.75
N ALA A 35 -4.01 1.83 21.51
CA ALA A 35 -4.77 1.45 22.70
C ALA A 35 -5.86 0.41 22.41
N PHE A 36 -6.31 0.35 21.16
CA PHE A 36 -7.36 -0.55 20.67
C PHE A 36 -6.85 -1.67 19.79
N GLU A 37 -5.53 -1.83 19.63
CA GLU A 37 -4.90 -2.78 18.69
C GLU A 37 -5.46 -4.21 18.82
N ARG A 38 -5.73 -4.67 20.05
CA ARG A 38 -6.25 -6.02 20.32
C ARG A 38 -7.59 -6.30 19.62
N ALA A 39 -8.40 -5.28 19.37
CA ALA A 39 -9.66 -5.40 18.64
C ALA A 39 -9.48 -5.39 17.11
N SER A 40 -8.25 -5.20 16.62
CA SER A 40 -7.92 -5.08 15.19
C SER A 40 -8.78 -4.01 14.47
N PRO A 41 -8.89 -2.78 14.99
CA PRO A 41 -9.80 -1.75 14.48
C PRO A 41 -9.55 -1.40 13.00
N GLY A 42 -8.28 -1.38 12.55
CA GLY A 42 -7.97 -1.19 11.13
C GLY A 42 -8.49 -2.31 10.22
N MET A 43 -8.53 -3.56 10.72
CA MET A 43 -9.06 -4.71 10.00
C MET A 43 -10.59 -4.67 9.93
N VAL A 44 -11.25 -4.30 11.04
CA VAL A 44 -12.71 -4.09 11.09
C VAL A 44 -13.12 -3.00 10.09
N LEU A 45 -12.49 -1.83 10.17
CA LEU A 45 -12.75 -0.71 9.26
C LEU A 45 -12.53 -1.10 7.79
N MET A 46 -11.55 -1.96 7.53
CA MET A 46 -11.28 -2.47 6.20
C MET A 46 -12.37 -3.39 5.67
N MET A 47 -12.88 -4.31 6.48
CA MET A 47 -14.02 -5.14 6.07
C MET A 47 -15.24 -4.28 5.73
N ASP A 48 -15.49 -3.24 6.54
CA ASP A 48 -16.61 -2.34 6.32
C ASP A 48 -16.51 -1.58 4.99
N TYR A 49 -15.36 -0.98 4.68
CA TYR A 49 -15.23 -0.27 3.41
C TYR A 49 -15.20 -1.21 2.20
N ILE A 50 -14.71 -2.46 2.36
CA ILE A 50 -14.75 -3.47 1.30
C ILE A 50 -16.21 -3.81 0.97
N GLN A 51 -17.02 -4.09 2.00
CA GLN A 51 -18.44 -4.34 1.82
C GLN A 51 -19.14 -3.13 1.18
N TRP A 52 -18.94 -1.94 1.74
CA TRP A 52 -19.49 -0.69 1.21
C TRP A 52 -19.14 -0.46 -0.26
N SER A 53 -17.94 -0.86 -0.69
CA SER A 53 -17.47 -0.74 -2.08
C SER A 53 -18.30 -1.63 -3.00
N PHE A 54 -18.45 -2.92 -2.65
CA PHE A 54 -19.23 -3.87 -3.45
C PHE A 54 -20.71 -3.53 -3.48
N ASP A 55 -21.29 -3.09 -2.36
CA ASP A 55 -22.69 -2.65 -2.27
C ASP A 55 -23.00 -1.47 -3.21
N ARG A 56 -21.97 -0.73 -3.63
CA ARG A 56 -22.07 0.43 -4.54
C ARG A 56 -21.62 0.12 -5.97
N GLY A 57 -21.34 -1.15 -6.26
CA GLY A 57 -20.98 -1.61 -7.59
C GLY A 57 -19.51 -1.39 -7.97
N LEU A 58 -18.63 -1.06 -7.01
CA LEU A 58 -17.19 -1.19 -7.26
C LEU A 58 -16.87 -2.68 -7.41
N THR A 59 -15.90 -3.00 -8.25
CA THR A 59 -15.56 -4.40 -8.58
C THR A 59 -14.23 -4.84 -7.99
N THR A 60 -13.40 -3.89 -7.56
CA THR A 60 -12.02 -4.15 -7.18
C THR A 60 -11.62 -3.35 -5.94
N ILE A 61 -10.88 -4.02 -5.05
CA ILE A 61 -10.14 -3.39 -3.95
C ILE A 61 -8.66 -3.54 -4.26
N ASP A 62 -7.94 -2.43 -4.36
CA ASP A 62 -6.50 -2.37 -4.54
C ASP A 62 -5.84 -1.99 -3.21
N PHE A 63 -5.12 -2.93 -2.61
CA PHE A 63 -4.40 -2.71 -1.35
C PHE A 63 -3.07 -1.96 -1.53
N LEU A 64 -2.79 -1.51 -2.76
CA LEU A 64 -1.57 -0.81 -3.17
C LEU A 64 -0.30 -1.60 -2.83
N CYS A 65 0.83 -0.92 -2.92
CA CYS A 65 2.13 -1.50 -2.57
C CYS A 65 2.23 -1.76 -1.06
N GLY A 66 3.04 -2.75 -0.70
CA GLY A 66 3.34 -3.10 0.68
C GLY A 66 3.37 -4.61 0.87
N GLY A 67 4.21 -5.05 1.80
CA GLY A 67 4.45 -6.47 2.09
C GLY A 67 3.65 -7.01 3.26
N GLU A 68 2.64 -6.27 3.75
CA GLU A 68 1.91 -6.62 4.96
C GLU A 68 1.10 -7.91 4.76
N ASP A 69 1.28 -8.87 5.65
CA ASP A 69 0.69 -10.21 5.52
C ASP A 69 -0.84 -10.22 5.44
N PHE A 70 -1.51 -9.24 6.06
CA PHE A 70 -2.96 -9.14 6.02
C PHE A 70 -3.48 -9.01 4.58
N LYS A 71 -2.75 -8.33 3.69
CA LYS A 71 -3.16 -8.13 2.28
C LYS A 71 -3.31 -9.46 1.56
N ARG A 72 -2.43 -10.43 1.86
CA ARG A 72 -2.46 -11.78 1.26
C ARG A 72 -3.71 -12.57 1.61
N ARG A 73 -4.38 -12.24 2.72
CA ARG A 73 -5.63 -12.91 3.13
C ARG A 73 -6.83 -12.48 2.29
N PHE A 74 -6.77 -11.30 1.67
CA PHE A 74 -7.87 -10.73 0.87
C PHE A 74 -7.54 -10.68 -0.63
N ALA A 75 -6.26 -10.56 -0.98
CA ALA A 75 -5.82 -10.44 -2.36
C ALA A 75 -6.11 -11.72 -3.15
N THR A 76 -6.83 -11.59 -4.26
CA THR A 76 -7.06 -12.69 -5.22
C THR A 76 -5.92 -12.81 -6.24
N HIS A 77 -5.13 -11.74 -6.41
CA HIS A 77 -3.98 -11.68 -7.28
C HIS A 77 -3.03 -10.57 -6.80
N SER A 78 -1.82 -10.53 -7.36
CA SER A 78 -0.84 -9.47 -7.10
C SER A 78 -0.32 -8.91 -8.42
N VAL A 79 -0.01 -7.62 -8.42
CA VAL A 79 0.52 -6.91 -9.59
C VAL A 79 1.93 -6.40 -9.25
N ILE A 80 2.89 -6.70 -10.13
CA ILE A 80 4.26 -6.20 -9.98
C ILE A 80 4.34 -4.78 -10.53
N LEU A 81 4.58 -3.82 -9.64
CA LEU A 81 4.87 -2.45 -10.04
C LEU A 81 6.35 -2.33 -10.42
N SER A 82 6.61 -1.93 -11.67
CA SER A 82 7.97 -1.70 -12.16
C SER A 82 8.16 -0.23 -12.51
N SER A 83 9.31 0.34 -12.11
CA SER A 83 9.71 1.68 -12.51
C SER A 83 10.73 1.61 -13.64
N VAL A 84 10.54 2.40 -14.68
CA VAL A 84 11.44 2.47 -15.84
C VAL A 84 11.95 3.88 -16.01
N VAL A 85 13.28 4.01 -16.12
CA VAL A 85 13.96 5.28 -16.38
C VAL A 85 14.54 5.27 -17.80
N GLY A 86 14.24 6.33 -18.55
CA GLY A 86 14.71 6.54 -19.93
C GLY A 86 15.34 7.91 -20.12
N GLY A 87 16.51 7.96 -20.77
CA GLY A 87 17.20 9.21 -21.09
C GLY A 87 16.86 9.73 -22.47
N ARG A 88 16.23 10.91 -22.58
CA ARG A 88 15.88 11.53 -23.87
C ARG A 88 17.11 11.95 -24.70
N ASN A 89 18.23 12.22 -24.06
CA ASN A 89 19.49 12.66 -24.68
C ASN A 89 20.69 11.87 -24.15
N LEU A 90 21.87 12.05 -24.74
CA LEU A 90 23.09 11.33 -24.34
C LEU A 90 23.41 11.49 -22.85
N ARG A 91 23.27 12.69 -22.30
CA ARG A 91 23.48 12.95 -20.87
C ARG A 91 22.51 12.14 -20.00
N GLY A 92 21.24 12.09 -20.37
CA GLY A 92 20.23 11.29 -19.68
C GLY A 92 20.46 9.78 -19.79
N ARG A 93 20.94 9.30 -20.95
CA ARG A 93 21.30 7.88 -21.14
C ARG A 93 22.50 7.50 -20.26
N LEU A 94 23.51 8.36 -20.20
CA LEU A 94 24.67 8.19 -19.32
C LEU A 94 24.26 8.22 -17.83
N ALA A 95 23.39 9.16 -17.45
CA ALA A 95 22.85 9.23 -16.10
C ALA A 95 22.08 7.95 -15.72
N ALA A 96 21.21 7.46 -16.60
CA ALA A 96 20.46 6.21 -16.37
C ALA A 96 21.38 4.98 -16.29
N LEU A 97 22.45 4.92 -17.08
CA LEU A 97 23.44 3.85 -16.99
C LEU A 97 24.22 3.89 -15.66
N ALA A 98 24.65 5.08 -15.25
CA ALA A 98 25.35 5.27 -13.98
C ALA A 98 24.46 4.91 -12.78
N ASP A 99 23.18 5.27 -12.84
CA ASP A 99 22.17 4.92 -11.84
C ASP A 99 21.97 3.40 -11.75
N ARG A 100 21.80 2.71 -12.88
CA ARG A 100 21.72 1.23 -12.92
C ARG A 100 22.96 0.56 -12.37
N ALA A 101 24.16 1.04 -12.73
CA ALA A 101 25.42 0.49 -12.23
C ALA A 101 25.55 0.67 -10.71
N ARG A 102 25.14 1.83 -10.19
CA ARG A 102 25.10 2.11 -8.74
C ARG A 102 24.13 1.18 -8.02
N HIS A 103 22.92 1.01 -8.53
CA HIS A 103 21.93 0.12 -7.94
C HIS A 103 22.40 -1.34 -7.92
N ALA A 104 22.99 -1.83 -9.02
CA ALA A 104 23.55 -3.18 -9.09
C ALA A 104 24.70 -3.39 -8.08
N ALA A 105 25.57 -2.40 -7.90
CA ALA A 105 26.65 -2.47 -6.92
C ALA A 105 26.15 -2.44 -5.46
N GLN A 106 25.06 -1.71 -5.20
CA GLN A 106 24.44 -1.64 -3.87
C GLN A 106 23.67 -2.92 -3.52
N SER A 107 22.95 -3.52 -4.47
CA SER A 107 22.25 -4.80 -4.26
C SER A 107 23.19 -5.99 -4.09
N TRP A 108 24.46 -5.85 -4.50
CA TRP A 108 25.47 -6.90 -4.38
C TRP A 108 26.28 -6.81 -3.08
N ARG A 109 26.09 -5.76 -2.27
CA ARG A 109 26.66 -5.72 -0.92
C ARG A 109 25.90 -6.75 -0.07
N PRO A 110 26.54 -7.82 0.43
CA PRO A 110 25.88 -8.73 1.34
C PRO A 110 25.41 -7.93 2.54
N GLU A 111 24.13 -8.10 2.87
CA GLU A 111 23.52 -7.64 4.11
C GLU A 111 24.45 -8.10 5.24
N LYS A 112 25.12 -7.15 5.91
CA LYS A 112 25.83 -7.49 7.14
C LYS A 112 24.76 -7.95 8.11
N SER A 113 24.78 -9.24 8.42
CA SER A 113 23.98 -9.91 9.43
C SER A 113 23.90 -9.08 10.70
N ALA A 114 22.75 -8.44 10.91
CA ALA A 114 22.35 -7.92 12.21
C ALA A 114 21.57 -9.03 12.92
N GLN A 115 22.31 -9.93 13.55
CA GLN A 115 21.82 -10.67 14.71
C GLN A 115 21.79 -9.71 15.89
N GLN A 116 20.62 -9.52 16.51
CA GLN A 116 20.43 -9.44 17.96
C GLN A 116 18.94 -9.49 18.30
#